data_AF-A0A7W2TZP1-F1
#
_entry.id   AF-A0A7W2TZP1-F1
#
_cell.length_a   1.000
_cell.length_b   1.000
_cell.length_c   1.000
_cell.angle_alpha   90.00
_cell.angle_beta   90.00
_cell.angle_gamma   90.00
#
_symmetry.space_group_name_H-M   'P 1'
#
loop_
_entity.id
_entity.type
_entity.pdbx_description
1 polymer ?
#
loop_
_entity_poly.entity_id
_entity_poly.type
_entity_poly.pdbx_seq_one_letter_code
_entity_poly.pdbx_strand_id
1 'polypeptide(L)'
;MSDLDHRVGVREINLVVRNLRLTKVTEENIDGLIAEIDRMFGLDEVSFNRKEQSIHLAYDATNLDLDGIENVIRNHGADIHNDWWTRTKDSYYKFCDQNVKDNFTHEPWSCHKSPPNSSKRKR
;
A
#
# COMPACT_ATOMS: atom_id res chain seq x y z
N MET A 1 -5.64 -16.15 12.51
CA MET A 1 -4.53 -16.13 11.53
C MET A 1 -5.02 -16.98 10.39
N SER A 2 -5.47 -16.35 9.30
CA SER A 2 -5.72 -17.10 8.07
C SER A 2 -4.35 -17.38 7.47
N ASP A 3 -4.04 -18.65 7.28
CA ASP A 3 -2.80 -19.13 6.65
C ASP A 3 -2.89 -18.87 5.13
N LEU A 4 -2.99 -17.60 4.75
CA LEU A 4 -2.93 -17.19 3.35
C LEU A 4 -1.46 -17.05 2.99
N ASP A 5 -1.00 -17.88 2.05
CA ASP A 5 0.33 -17.76 1.47
C ASP A 5 0.40 -16.45 0.68
N HIS A 6 0.93 -15.41 1.32
CA HIS A 6 1.18 -14.11 0.69
C HIS A 6 2.37 -14.18 -0.27
N ARG A 7 2.35 -13.30 -1.29
CA ARG A 7 3.43 -13.22 -2.29
C ARG A 7 4.74 -12.69 -1.72
N VAL A 8 5.82 -12.89 -2.47
CA VAL A 8 7.15 -12.41 -2.09
C VAL A 8 7.15 -10.89 -1.88
N GLY A 9 7.66 -10.47 -0.73
CA GLY A 9 7.68 -9.06 -0.35
C GLY A 9 6.40 -8.57 0.32
N VAL A 10 5.46 -9.46 0.66
CA VAL A 10 4.22 -9.11 1.36
C VAL A 10 4.24 -9.62 2.80
N ARG A 11 3.97 -8.72 3.74
CA ARG A 11 3.72 -9.05 5.15
C ARG A 11 2.29 -8.70 5.50
N GLU A 12 1.53 -9.65 6.02
CA GLU A 12 0.11 -9.48 6.37
C GLU A 12 -0.14 -8.23 7.25
N ILE A 13 0.76 -7.94 8.20
CA ILE A 13 0.67 -6.76 9.09
C ILE A 13 0.74 -5.42 8.35
N ASN A 14 1.36 -5.38 7.17
CA ASN A 14 1.52 -4.19 6.35
C ASN A 14 0.63 -4.21 5.11
N LEU A 15 -0.20 -5.25 4.96
CA LEU A 15 -1.07 -5.43 3.81
C LEU A 15 -2.17 -4.36 3.81
N VAL A 16 -2.26 -3.64 2.71
CA VAL A 16 -3.32 -2.67 2.47
C VAL A 16 -4.11 -3.04 1.22
N VAL A 17 -5.43 -2.87 1.29
CA VAL A 17 -6.34 -3.08 0.17
C VAL A 17 -6.87 -1.74 -0.32
N ARG A 18 -6.83 -1.52 -1.63
CA ARG A 18 -7.25 -0.29 -2.30
C ARG A 18 -8.10 -0.61 -3.51
N ASN A 19 -9.09 0.24 -3.76
CA ASN A 19 -9.93 0.18 -4.94
C ASN A 19 -9.95 1.56 -5.60
N LEU A 20 -9.39 1.65 -6.81
CA LEU A 20 -9.19 2.90 -7.53
C LEU A 20 -10.00 2.87 -8.84
N ARG A 21 -10.79 3.91 -9.09
CA ARG A 21 -11.43 4.08 -10.39
C ARG A 21 -10.41 4.60 -11.39
N LEU A 22 -10.41 4.03 -12.58
CA LEU A 22 -9.52 4.40 -13.68
C LEU A 22 -10.31 5.11 -14.79
N THR A 23 -9.60 5.86 -15.60
CA THR A 23 -10.06 6.53 -16.82
C THR A 23 -9.11 6.21 -17.96
N LYS A 24 -9.59 6.37 -19.21
CA LYS A 24 -8.82 6.08 -20.43
C LYS A 24 -8.33 4.62 -20.52
N VAL A 25 -9.03 3.70 -19.84
CA VAL A 25 -8.79 2.27 -19.98
C VAL A 25 -9.43 1.79 -21.28
N THR A 26 -8.69 1.00 -22.05
CA THR A 26 -9.11 0.38 -23.30
C THR A 26 -8.86 -1.13 -23.22
N GLU A 27 -9.43 -1.91 -24.13
CA GLU A 27 -9.15 -3.35 -24.20
C GLU A 27 -7.69 -3.65 -24.56
N GLU A 28 -7.03 -2.70 -25.25
CA GLU A 28 -5.65 -2.85 -25.70
C GLU A 28 -4.62 -2.59 -24.58
N ASN A 29 -4.93 -1.70 -23.63
CA ASN A 29 -3.98 -1.33 -22.57
C ASN A 29 -4.17 -2.10 -21.26
N ILE A 30 -5.38 -2.61 -20.99
CA ILE A 30 -5.71 -3.14 -19.67
C ILE A 30 -4.92 -4.41 -19.32
N ASP A 31 -4.75 -5.32 -20.27
CA ASP A 31 -4.05 -6.58 -20.03
C ASP A 31 -2.55 -6.34 -19.78
N GLY A 32 -1.94 -5.41 -20.53
CA GLY A 32 -0.56 -4.98 -20.32
C GLY A 32 -0.34 -4.30 -18.97
N LEU A 33 -1.27 -3.41 -18.59
CA LEU A 33 -1.27 -2.73 -17.31
C LEU A 33 -1.33 -3.71 -16.14
N ILE A 34 -2.30 -4.64 -16.16
CA ILE A 34 -2.46 -5.64 -15.10
C ILE A 34 -1.21 -6.53 -15.01
N ALA A 35 -0.66 -6.97 -16.15
CA ALA A 35 0.53 -7.82 -16.17
C ALA A 35 1.79 -7.12 -15.65
N GLU A 36 1.92 -5.80 -15.83
CA GLU A 36 3.02 -5.04 -15.23
C GLU A 36 2.85 -4.88 -13.72
N ILE A 37 1.65 -4.47 -13.27
CA ILE A 37 1.36 -4.35 -11.83
C ILE A 37 1.54 -5.70 -11.13
N ASP A 38 1.05 -6.80 -11.71
CA ASP A 38 1.17 -8.14 -11.12
C ASP A 38 2.62 -8.54 -10.81
N ARG A 39 3.59 -8.04 -11.58
CA ARG A 39 5.01 -8.36 -11.38
C ARG A 39 5.72 -7.46 -10.37
N MET A 40 5.03 -6.49 -9.77
CA MET A 40 5.63 -5.57 -8.80
C MET A 40 5.95 -6.31 -7.49
N PHE A 41 7.15 -6.05 -6.96
CA PHE A 41 7.57 -6.57 -5.66
C PHE A 41 6.70 -5.96 -4.56
N GLY A 42 6.19 -6.79 -3.65
CA GLY A 42 5.29 -6.36 -2.59
C GLY A 42 3.82 -6.22 -3.00
N LEU A 43 3.45 -6.59 -4.22
CA LEU A 43 2.05 -6.79 -4.60
C LEU A 43 1.58 -8.19 -4.19
N ASP A 44 0.41 -8.27 -3.57
CA ASP A 44 -0.26 -9.52 -3.20
C ASP A 44 -1.33 -9.91 -4.25
N GLU A 45 -2.21 -8.97 -4.61
CA GLU A 45 -3.30 -9.22 -5.56
C GLU A 45 -3.57 -7.99 -6.44
N VAL A 46 -3.87 -8.22 -7.72
CA VAL A 46 -4.43 -7.22 -8.62
C VAL A 46 -5.57 -7.82 -9.45
N SER A 47 -6.68 -7.08 -9.56
CA SER A 47 -7.76 -7.43 -10.48
C SER A 47 -8.49 -6.19 -10.98
N PHE A 48 -9.08 -6.27 -12.18
CA PHE A 48 -9.79 -5.16 -12.79
C PHE A 48 -11.27 -5.48 -13.00
N ASN A 49 -12.14 -4.61 -12.49
CA ASN A 49 -13.57 -4.65 -12.71
C ASN A 49 -13.95 -3.79 -13.93
N ARG A 50 -14.21 -4.45 -15.05
CA ARG A 50 -14.61 -3.78 -16.31
C ARG A 50 -15.93 -3.00 -16.20
N LYS A 51 -16.86 -3.41 -15.34
CA LYS A 51 -18.16 -2.73 -15.18
C LYS A 51 -18.02 -1.40 -14.45
N GLU A 52 -17.21 -1.38 -13.40
CA GLU A 52 -17.00 -0.19 -12.56
C GLU A 52 -15.83 0.68 -13.03
N GLN A 53 -15.04 0.17 -14.00
CA GLN A 53 -13.78 0.76 -14.44
C GLN A 53 -12.85 0.99 -13.24
N SER A 54 -12.71 -0.04 -12.40
CA SER A 54 -11.98 0.04 -11.13
C SER A 54 -10.96 -1.08 -11.00
N ILE A 55 -9.79 -0.75 -10.43
CA ILE A 55 -8.71 -1.69 -10.14
C ILE A 55 -8.68 -1.95 -8.64
N HIS A 56 -8.74 -3.23 -8.28
CA HIS A 56 -8.54 -3.73 -6.93
C HIS A 56 -7.07 -4.12 -6.76
N LEU A 57 -6.48 -3.66 -5.66
CA LEU A 57 -5.08 -3.84 -5.34
C LEU A 57 -4.94 -4.26 -3.88
N ALA A 58 -4.14 -5.29 -3.62
CA ALA A 58 -3.65 -5.65 -2.30
C ALA A 58 -2.12 -5.65 -2.34
N TYR A 59 -1.47 -4.90 -1.46
CA TYR A 59 -0.01 -4.79 -1.44
C TYR A 59 0.52 -4.45 -0.04
N ASP A 60 1.81 -4.74 0.18
CA ASP A 60 2.52 -4.33 1.38
C ASP A 60 2.98 -2.88 1.26
N ALA A 61 2.38 -2.01 2.06
CA ALA A 61 2.63 -0.56 2.03
C ALA A 61 4.08 -0.17 2.41
N THR A 62 4.89 -1.08 2.96
CA THR A 62 6.31 -0.83 3.21
C THR A 62 7.18 -1.01 1.97
N ASN A 63 6.79 -1.91 1.06
CA ASN A 63 7.56 -2.27 -0.12
C ASN A 63 6.99 -1.65 -1.41
N LEU A 64 5.71 -1.29 -1.42
CA LEU A 64 5.03 -0.68 -2.55
C LEU A 64 4.15 0.50 -2.07
N ASP A 65 3.92 1.49 -2.94
CA ASP A 65 3.03 2.62 -2.68
C ASP A 65 2.21 3.01 -3.92
N LEU A 66 1.20 3.86 -3.68
CA LEU A 66 0.33 4.34 -4.75
C LEU A 66 1.05 5.17 -5.81
N ASP A 67 2.12 5.91 -5.48
CA ASP A 67 2.85 6.71 -6.47
C ASP A 67 3.53 5.81 -7.51
N GLY A 68 4.14 4.71 -7.08
CA GLY A 68 4.71 3.70 -7.97
C GLY A 68 3.66 3.06 -8.88
N ILE A 69 2.50 2.68 -8.32
CA ILE A 69 1.40 2.07 -9.07
C ILE A 69 0.78 3.07 -10.06
N GLU A 70 0.61 4.33 -9.65
CA GLU A 70 0.04 5.40 -10.48
C GLU A 70 0.92 5.70 -11.70
N ASN A 71 2.25 5.66 -11.54
CA ASN A 71 3.18 5.79 -12.65
C ASN A 71 3.01 4.66 -13.68
N VAL A 72 2.85 3.41 -13.22
CA VAL A 72 2.58 2.27 -14.11
C VAL A 72 1.26 2.48 -14.85
N ILE A 73 0.19 2.88 -14.15
CA ILE A 73 -1.11 3.19 -14.77
C ILE A 73 -0.97 4.21 -15.90
N ARG A 74 -0.23 5.30 -15.67
CA ARG A 74 0.01 6.35 -16.66
C ARG A 74 0.87 5.90 -17.83
N ASN A 75 1.87 5.05 -17.61
CA ASN A 75 2.74 4.51 -18.66
C ASN A 75 1.97 3.65 -19.67
N HIS A 76 0.87 3.02 -19.23
CA HIS A 76 -0.06 2.28 -20.09
C HIS A 76 -1.17 3.15 -20.70
N GLY A 77 -1.11 4.47 -20.53
CA GLY A 77 -2.08 5.41 -21.12
C GLY A 77 -3.42 5.51 -20.39
N ALA A 78 -3.57 4.82 -19.25
CA ALA A 78 -4.69 5.00 -18.33
C ALA A 78 -4.38 6.11 -17.31
N ASP A 79 -5.38 6.51 -16.52
CA ASP A 79 -5.18 7.48 -15.43
C ASP A 79 -6.15 7.23 -14.28
N ILE A 80 -5.81 7.66 -13.07
CA ILE A 80 -6.72 7.58 -11.93
C ILE A 80 -7.86 8.58 -12.14
N HIS A 81 -9.10 8.16 -11.92
CA HIS A 81 -10.28 8.99 -12.10
C HIS A 81 -10.24 10.20 -11.16
N ASN A 82 -10.05 11.39 -11.70
CA ASN A 82 -9.77 12.62 -10.94
C ASN A 82 -11.04 13.32 -10.41
N ASP A 83 -11.92 12.56 -9.73
CA ASP A 83 -13.00 13.18 -8.96
C ASP A 83 -12.42 13.75 -7.67
N TRP A 84 -12.96 14.86 -7.16
CA TRP A 84 -12.60 15.44 -5.86
C TRP A 84 -12.50 14.36 -4.76
N TRP A 85 -13.43 13.40 -4.78
CA TRP A 85 -13.48 12.26 -3.88
C TRP A 85 -12.26 11.32 -4.00
N THR A 86 -11.74 11.13 -5.21
CA THR A 86 -10.52 10.36 -5.44
C THR A 86 -9.29 11.11 -4.95
N ARG A 87 -9.26 12.44 -5.10
CA ARG A 87 -8.14 13.26 -4.60
C ARG A 87 -8.03 13.23 -3.07
N THR A 88 -9.17 13.26 -2.37
CA THR A 88 -9.21 13.12 -0.91
C THR A 88 -8.80 11.72 -0.45
N LYS A 89 -9.22 10.67 -1.16
CA LYS A 89 -8.80 9.29 -0.86
C LYS A 89 -7.34 9.03 -1.18
N ASP A 90 -6.83 9.57 -2.27
CA ASP A 90 -5.43 9.43 -2.68
C ASP A 90 -4.50 10.00 -1.61
N SER A 91 -4.76 11.22 -1.15
CA SER A 91 -4.01 11.83 -0.05
C SER A 91 -4.13 11.03 1.27
N TYR A 92 -5.31 10.49 1.58
CA TYR A 92 -5.50 9.64 2.77
C TYR A 92 -4.75 8.32 2.68
N TYR A 93 -4.80 7.64 1.52
CA TYR A 93 -4.11 6.38 1.31
C TYR A 93 -2.60 6.56 1.35
N LYS A 94 -2.05 7.58 0.66
CA LYS A 94 -0.62 7.92 0.73
C LYS A 94 -0.18 8.21 2.17
N PHE A 95 -1.02 8.91 2.95
CA PHE A 95 -0.76 9.14 4.37
C PHE A 95 -0.76 7.83 5.18
N CYS A 96 -1.73 6.94 4.96
CA CYS A 96 -1.75 5.63 5.62
C CYS A 96 -0.52 4.79 5.26
N ASP A 97 -0.13 4.75 4.00
CA ASP A 97 1.01 3.97 3.53
C ASP A 97 2.31 4.51 4.14
N GLN A 98 2.45 5.85 4.22
CA GLN A 98 3.57 6.48 4.94
C GLN A 98 3.57 6.13 6.42
N ASN A 99 2.42 6.11 7.10
CA ASN A 99 2.35 5.70 8.50
C ASN A 99 2.79 4.24 8.69
N VAL A 100 2.46 3.34 7.76
CA VAL A 100 2.92 1.94 7.81
C VAL A 100 4.44 1.88 7.64
N LYS A 101 5.01 2.62 6.70
CA LYS A 101 6.48 2.76 6.52
C LYS A 101 7.16 3.31 7.77
N ASP A 102 6.62 4.38 8.34
CA ASP A 102 7.17 5.03 9.53
C ASP A 102 7.10 4.09 10.75
N ASN A 103 5.96 3.40 10.96
CA ASN A 103 5.83 2.41 12.02
C ASN A 103 6.79 1.24 11.84
N PHE A 104 7.05 0.81 10.60
CA PHE A 104 8.00 -0.27 10.33
C PHE A 104 9.45 0.14 10.61
N THR A 105 9.82 1.39 10.32
CA THR A 105 11.18 1.91 10.54
C THR A 105 11.43 2.36 11.99
N HIS A 106 10.36 2.62 12.76
CA HIS A 106 10.46 3.14 14.11
C HIS A 106 10.96 2.08 15.12
N GLU A 107 12.12 2.33 15.73
CA GLU A 107 12.56 1.57 16.90
C GLU A 107 11.71 1.95 18.12
N PRO A 108 11.07 1.00 18.83
CA PRO A 108 10.30 1.31 20.02
C PRO A 108 11.21 1.97 21.06
N TRP A 109 10.96 3.26 21.32
CA TRP A 109 11.63 3.98 22.39
C TRP A 109 11.33 3.29 23.71
N SER A 110 12.35 2.68 24.32
CA SER A 110 12.20 1.96 25.59
C SER A 110 11.57 2.87 26.65
N CYS A 111 10.35 2.55 27.07
CA CYS A 111 9.68 3.17 28.22
C CYS A 111 10.24 2.69 29.57
N HIS A 112 11.39 2.00 29.59
CA HIS A 112 12.04 1.53 30.81
C HIS A 112 13.49 2.02 30.93
N LYS A 113 13.75 3.31 30.71
CA LYS A 113 14.87 3.93 31.44
C LYS A 113 14.39 4.20 32.86
N SER A 114 14.78 3.33 33.79
CA SER A 114 14.67 3.66 35.21
C SER A 114 15.34 5.01 35.43
N PRO A 115 14.71 5.97 36.13
CA PRO A 115 15.31 7.27 36.35
C PRO A 115 16.68 7.08 37.02
N PRO A 116 17.70 7.88 36.64
CA PRO A 116 19.01 7.83 37.26
C PRO A 116 18.89 8.40 38.67
N ASN A 117 18.42 7.57 39.62
CA ASN A 117 18.46 7.69 41.08
C ASN A 117 17.48 6.73 41.80
N SER A 118 17.03 5.65 41.18
CA SER A 118 16.37 4.55 41.92
C SER A 118 17.40 3.68 42.66
N SER A 119 18.23 4.29 43.50
CA SER A 119 19.05 3.58 44.46
C SER A 119 18.12 2.87 45.45
N LYS A 120 18.00 1.55 45.29
CA LYS A 120 17.31 0.67 46.24
C LYS A 120 17.89 0.92 47.62
N ARG A 121 17.11 1.54 48.51
CA ARG A 121 17.42 1.62 49.94
C ARG A 121 17.42 0.18 50.46
N LYS A 122 18.60 -0.40 50.66
CA LYS A 122 18.75 -1.68 51.38
C LYS A 122 18.24 -1.46 52.81
N ARG A 123 17.29 -2.29 53.25
CA ARG A 123 16.94 -2.45 54.67
C ARG A 123 18.09 -3.14 55.39
#